data_AF-R6LUU3-F1
#
_entry.id   AF-R6LUU3-F1
#
_cell.length_a   1.000
_cell.length_b   1.000
_cell.length_c   1.000
_cell.angle_alpha   90.00
_cell.angle_beta   90.00
_cell.angle_gamma   90.00
#
_symmetry.space_group_name_H-M   'P 1'
#
loop_
_entity.id
_entity.type
_entity.pdbx_description
1 polymer ?
#
loop_
_entity_poly.entity_id
_entity_poly.type
_entity_poly.pdbx_seq_one_letter_code
_entity_poly.pdbx_strand_id
1 'polypeptide(L)'
;MKLCADILYWRLKEELKTVELHGAGSPELTLSRPEFYLDWTQTFEKNRVYVCSADHLPERPSLRENVCLVCLGLHWNLTAFYDRCSVIVVEAETDIFRVFNLVQHIFDRYEAWEERLWHILRHGASLPQMLEVSRDILSNPMQLIGSDFRYLAVTDEAYFQKDLGIRLDTETFDAEKMATFLSLHDLSTHVHEPLLLELQGARTLSVNVFDQEEYLGCLTVFEAFRPLRDSDHSLAVFLAKLLRQAIQQNPVLASTRSAVRRALRSVIAGQPVDFELRRALSQENGKTDWVCVRLQPKLGAAPLPGAYLSAALEERHPGAMAFEYERTVAAFLPAAQAERETTAQLLPLLDRLGLICGVSGAFSNLYEANQAWFQASSALQNGLLQDGRSTVFYFQDYLLPQLLSGALAGRPSWVYYPDGLKKLKAHDESSQVSYLETLRVYLDNNLSVTKTAAALYLHRSTLLDRLAHITQMLGCDLKNPDFCLTLGILLRAELQQKRVTQPKP
;
A
#
# COMPACT_ATOMS: atom_id res chain seq x y z
N MET A 1 32.60 -12.72 -4.81
CA MET A 1 31.29 -13.38 -4.80
C MET A 1 31.44 -14.89 -4.90
N LYS A 2 30.71 -15.66 -4.09
CA LYS A 2 30.59 -17.12 -4.24
C LYS A 2 29.48 -17.46 -5.23
N LEU A 3 29.55 -18.63 -5.87
CA LEU A 3 28.60 -19.03 -6.93
C LEU A 3 27.84 -20.32 -6.59
N CYS A 4 26.92 -20.73 -7.47
CA CYS A 4 26.27 -22.04 -7.43
C CYS A 4 26.50 -22.78 -8.76
N ALA A 5 26.24 -24.09 -8.78
CA ALA A 5 26.50 -24.93 -9.95
C ALA A 5 25.67 -24.52 -11.18
N ASP A 6 24.44 -24.05 -10.98
CA ASP A 6 23.56 -23.58 -12.05
C ASP A 6 24.17 -22.39 -12.83
N ILE A 7 24.80 -21.44 -12.12
CA ILE A 7 25.51 -20.31 -12.76
C ILE A 7 26.63 -20.83 -13.66
N LEU A 8 27.46 -21.74 -13.14
CA LEU A 8 28.59 -22.30 -13.87
C LEU A 8 28.11 -23.05 -15.11
N TYR A 9 27.08 -23.89 -14.96
CA TYR A 9 26.48 -24.64 -16.05
C TYR A 9 26.03 -23.74 -17.19
N TRP A 10 25.18 -22.74 -16.91
CA TRP A 10 24.63 -21.89 -17.96
C TRP A 10 25.68 -21.02 -18.64
N ARG A 11 26.66 -20.50 -17.89
CA ARG A 11 27.74 -19.69 -18.48
C ARG A 11 28.73 -20.52 -19.30
N LEU A 12 29.03 -21.75 -18.88
CA LEU A 12 29.81 -22.66 -19.71
C LEU A 12 29.06 -23.05 -20.99
N LYS A 13 27.75 -23.25 -20.92
CA LYS A 13 26.89 -23.57 -22.06
C LYS A 13 26.78 -22.42 -23.08
N GLU A 14 27.05 -21.18 -22.67
CA GLU A 14 27.13 -20.03 -23.58
C GLU A 14 28.42 -20.06 -24.44
N GLU A 15 29.49 -20.68 -23.94
CA GLU A 15 30.83 -20.68 -24.57
C GLU A 15 31.24 -22.03 -25.19
N LEU A 16 30.60 -23.12 -24.77
CA LEU A 16 30.93 -24.50 -25.15
C LEU A 16 29.72 -25.17 -25.81
N LYS A 17 29.98 -26.09 -26.75
CA LYS A 17 28.95 -26.70 -27.60
C LYS A 17 28.09 -27.73 -26.86
N THR A 18 28.72 -28.68 -26.16
CA THR A 18 28.02 -29.68 -25.34
C THR A 18 28.40 -29.54 -23.87
N VAL A 19 27.41 -29.13 -23.09
CA VAL A 19 27.49 -29.02 -21.64
C VAL A 19 26.23 -29.60 -21.04
N GLU A 20 26.38 -30.57 -20.15
CA GLU A 20 25.30 -31.20 -19.40
C GLU A 20 25.48 -30.98 -17.91
N LEU A 21 24.39 -30.79 -17.18
CA LEU A 21 24.39 -30.73 -15.72
C LEU A 21 23.65 -31.95 -15.20
N HIS A 22 24.34 -32.73 -14.38
CA HIS A 22 23.82 -33.89 -13.68
C HIS A 22 23.89 -33.67 -12.17
N GLY A 23 22.93 -34.27 -11.46
CA GLY A 23 22.74 -34.04 -10.02
C GLY A 23 22.08 -32.69 -9.72
N ALA A 24 21.50 -32.57 -8.52
CA ALA A 24 20.90 -31.34 -8.04
C ALA A 24 21.88 -30.62 -7.10
N GLY A 25 22.44 -29.50 -7.56
CA GLY A 25 23.26 -28.63 -6.71
C GLY A 25 22.42 -27.81 -5.74
N SER A 26 23.09 -27.24 -4.73
CA SER A 26 22.44 -26.20 -3.92
C SER A 26 22.27 -24.92 -4.76
N PRO A 27 21.09 -24.27 -4.72
CA PRO A 27 20.91 -22.96 -5.34
C PRO A 27 21.68 -21.85 -4.59
N GLU A 28 22.19 -22.14 -3.39
CA GLU A 28 22.91 -21.18 -2.57
C GLU A 28 24.28 -20.81 -3.16
N LEU A 29 24.58 -19.51 -3.14
CA LEU A 29 25.82 -18.91 -3.61
C LEU A 29 26.96 -19.18 -2.62
N THR A 30 27.48 -20.40 -2.63
CA THR A 30 28.45 -20.89 -1.63
C THR A 30 29.75 -21.43 -2.23
N LEU A 31 29.75 -21.83 -3.50
CA LEU A 31 30.91 -22.39 -4.18
C LEU A 31 32.04 -21.38 -4.29
N SER A 32 33.25 -21.83 -3.96
CA SER A 32 34.49 -21.08 -4.09
C SER A 32 35.14 -21.33 -5.45
N ARG A 33 36.17 -20.54 -5.78
CA ARG A 33 36.93 -20.62 -7.03
C ARG A 33 37.41 -22.05 -7.36
N PRO A 34 37.53 -22.38 -8.66
CA PRO A 34 37.90 -23.71 -9.12
C PRO A 34 39.32 -24.10 -8.71
N GLU A 35 39.50 -25.40 -8.46
CA GLU A 35 40.80 -26.05 -8.32
C GLU A 35 40.93 -27.16 -9.37
N PHE A 36 42.15 -27.42 -9.83
CA PHE A 36 42.42 -28.64 -10.58
C PHE A 36 42.37 -29.83 -9.63
N TYR A 37 41.64 -30.86 -10.02
CA TYR A 37 41.79 -32.16 -9.39
C TYR A 37 43.02 -32.85 -9.98
N LEU A 38 43.96 -33.25 -9.14
CA LEU A 38 45.26 -33.80 -9.54
C LEU A 38 45.43 -35.29 -9.14
N ASP A 39 44.35 -36.01 -8.85
CA ASP A 39 44.32 -37.45 -8.54
C ASP A 39 45.02 -37.89 -7.24
N TRP A 40 45.58 -36.95 -6.49
CA TRP A 40 46.36 -37.25 -5.28
C TRP A 40 45.48 -37.45 -4.04
N THR A 41 44.20 -37.13 -4.12
CA THR A 41 43.29 -37.11 -2.96
C THR A 41 41.94 -37.71 -3.30
N GLN A 42 41.43 -38.62 -2.46
CA GLN A 42 40.08 -39.16 -2.63
C GLN A 42 38.99 -38.24 -2.03
N THR A 43 39.39 -37.16 -1.36
CA THR A 43 38.49 -36.26 -0.65
C THR A 43 38.25 -34.98 -1.43
N PHE A 44 36.96 -34.62 -1.57
CA PHE A 44 36.53 -33.38 -2.20
C PHE A 44 35.89 -32.48 -1.13
N GLU A 45 36.42 -31.28 -1.00
CA GLU A 45 36.10 -30.39 0.12
C GLU A 45 34.79 -29.62 -0.06
N LYS A 46 34.18 -29.22 1.06
CA LYS A 46 32.87 -28.56 1.09
C LYS A 46 32.90 -27.26 0.29
N ASN A 47 31.84 -26.99 -0.48
CA ASN A 47 31.64 -25.75 -1.24
C ASN A 47 32.77 -25.42 -2.23
N ARG A 48 33.32 -26.45 -2.90
CA ARG A 48 34.41 -26.31 -3.87
C ARG A 48 33.99 -26.73 -5.26
N VAL A 49 34.61 -26.08 -6.25
CA VAL A 49 34.53 -26.45 -7.66
C VAL A 49 35.83 -27.15 -8.03
N TYR A 50 35.73 -28.32 -8.63
CA TYR A 50 36.89 -29.04 -9.16
C TYR A 50 36.78 -29.19 -10.66
N VAL A 51 37.86 -28.89 -11.38
CA VAL A 51 37.97 -29.15 -12.83
C VAL A 51 38.84 -30.38 -13.01
N CYS A 52 38.31 -31.38 -13.72
CA CYS A 52 38.95 -32.68 -13.86
C CYS A 52 38.61 -33.34 -15.21
N SER A 53 39.44 -34.28 -15.66
CA SER A 53 39.00 -35.24 -16.68
C SER A 53 38.32 -36.43 -16.01
N ALA A 54 37.35 -37.03 -16.70
CA ALA A 54 36.54 -38.12 -16.16
C ALA A 54 37.36 -39.39 -15.86
N ASP A 55 38.46 -39.61 -16.60
CA ASP A 55 39.35 -40.77 -16.45
C ASP A 55 40.18 -40.74 -15.17
N HIS A 56 40.29 -39.56 -14.58
CA HIS A 56 41.13 -39.24 -13.44
C HIS A 56 40.36 -39.35 -12.11
N LEU A 57 39.01 -39.43 -12.17
CA LEU A 57 38.17 -39.51 -10.98
C LEU A 57 38.35 -40.83 -10.20
N PRO A 58 38.40 -40.78 -8.85
CA PRO A 58 38.62 -41.96 -8.04
C PRO A 58 37.38 -42.86 -8.00
N GLU A 59 37.57 -44.17 -7.94
CA GLU A 59 36.47 -45.15 -7.83
C GLU A 59 35.65 -45.00 -6.54
N ARG A 60 36.26 -44.53 -5.45
CA ARG A 60 35.61 -44.38 -4.14
C ARG A 60 35.82 -42.96 -3.57
N PRO A 61 35.07 -41.96 -4.07
CA PRO A 61 35.22 -40.58 -3.64
C PRO A 61 34.59 -40.31 -2.27
N SER A 62 35.28 -39.53 -1.44
CA SER A 62 34.75 -38.92 -0.22
C SER A 62 34.32 -37.48 -0.52
N LEU A 63 33.03 -37.31 -0.86
CA LEU A 63 32.43 -36.01 -1.19
C LEU A 63 31.88 -35.35 0.08
N ARG A 64 32.34 -34.12 0.37
CA ARG A 64 31.70 -33.24 1.37
C ARG A 64 30.47 -32.55 0.76
N GLU A 65 29.78 -31.74 1.56
CA GLU A 65 28.56 -31.02 1.14
C GLU A 65 28.81 -30.05 -0.01
N ASN A 66 27.87 -30.00 -0.96
CA ASN A 66 27.81 -29.04 -2.06
C ASN A 66 29.12 -28.93 -2.87
N VAL A 67 29.70 -30.08 -3.23
CA VAL A 67 30.80 -30.16 -4.20
C VAL A 67 30.23 -29.96 -5.61
N CYS A 68 30.97 -29.27 -6.48
CA CYS A 68 30.67 -29.16 -7.90
C CYS A 68 31.87 -29.65 -8.72
N LEU A 69 31.64 -30.59 -9.63
CA LEU A 69 32.64 -31.11 -10.55
C LEU A 69 32.37 -30.54 -11.93
N VAL A 70 33.38 -29.96 -12.58
CA VAL A 70 33.39 -29.63 -14.01
C VAL A 70 34.28 -30.66 -14.69
N CYS A 71 33.65 -31.65 -15.29
CA CYS A 71 34.29 -32.87 -15.75
C CYS A 71 34.37 -32.92 -17.28
N LEU A 72 35.56 -33.21 -17.82
CA LEU A 72 35.77 -33.40 -19.25
C LEU A 72 35.60 -34.87 -19.63
N GLY A 73 34.73 -35.12 -20.59
CA GLY A 73 34.40 -36.45 -21.07
C GLY A 73 33.40 -37.20 -20.19
N LEU A 74 32.95 -38.34 -20.72
CA LEU A 74 32.08 -39.28 -20.01
C LEU A 74 32.92 -40.44 -19.49
N HIS A 75 32.65 -40.86 -18.27
CA HIS A 75 33.22 -42.07 -17.69
C HIS A 75 32.14 -42.85 -16.95
N TRP A 76 32.23 -44.18 -16.94
CA TRP A 76 31.22 -45.05 -16.34
C TRP A 76 30.98 -44.75 -14.86
N ASN A 77 32.02 -44.27 -14.16
CA ASN A 77 31.99 -43.94 -12.74
C ASN A 77 31.26 -42.61 -12.42
N LEU A 78 30.95 -41.75 -13.41
CA LEU A 78 30.27 -40.47 -13.15
C LEU A 78 28.88 -40.64 -12.53
N THR A 79 28.20 -41.74 -12.83
CA THR A 79 26.91 -42.09 -12.22
C THR A 79 26.99 -42.18 -10.70
N ALA A 80 28.14 -42.58 -10.14
CA ALA A 80 28.36 -42.62 -8.69
C ALA A 80 28.47 -41.23 -8.04
N PHE A 81 28.61 -40.17 -8.84
CA PHE A 81 28.69 -38.78 -8.37
C PHE A 81 27.36 -38.01 -8.51
N TYR A 82 26.51 -38.37 -9.48
CA TYR A 82 25.28 -37.64 -9.80
C TYR A 82 24.30 -37.54 -8.62
N ASP A 83 24.21 -38.60 -7.80
CA ASP A 83 23.33 -38.61 -6.62
C ASP A 83 23.92 -37.87 -5.40
N ARG A 84 25.19 -37.42 -5.48
CA ARG A 84 25.96 -36.95 -4.32
C ARG A 84 26.49 -35.52 -4.47
N CYS A 85 26.62 -35.01 -5.69
CA CYS A 85 27.16 -33.69 -5.97
C CYS A 85 26.70 -33.19 -7.35
N SER A 86 26.95 -31.91 -7.66
CA SER A 86 26.70 -31.39 -9.00
C SER A 86 27.84 -31.77 -9.94
N VAL A 87 27.50 -32.30 -11.12
CA VAL A 87 28.49 -32.64 -12.14
C VAL A 87 28.12 -31.96 -13.45
N ILE A 88 28.97 -31.03 -13.88
CA ILE A 88 28.91 -30.37 -15.18
C ILE A 88 29.81 -31.13 -16.13
N VAL A 89 29.24 -31.83 -17.10
CA VAL A 89 29.98 -32.60 -18.09
C VAL A 89 30.23 -31.74 -19.33
N VAL A 90 31.47 -31.71 -19.78
CA VAL A 90 31.95 -31.00 -20.98
C VAL A 90 32.55 -32.01 -21.96
N GLU A 91 32.52 -31.73 -23.26
CA GLU A 91 33.11 -32.60 -24.28
C GLU A 91 34.61 -32.88 -24.07
N ALA A 92 34.99 -34.16 -24.23
CA ALA A 92 36.33 -34.68 -23.92
C ALA A 92 37.46 -34.05 -24.73
N GLU A 93 37.18 -33.60 -25.96
CA GLU A 93 38.16 -32.98 -26.85
C GLU A 93 38.49 -31.53 -26.47
N THR A 94 37.77 -30.96 -25.50
CA THR A 94 38.03 -29.60 -25.01
C THR A 94 39.31 -29.57 -24.20
N ASP A 95 40.14 -28.54 -24.39
CA ASP A 95 41.32 -28.33 -23.55
C ASP A 95 40.91 -28.04 -22.10
N ILE A 96 41.42 -28.84 -21.15
CA ILE A 96 41.16 -28.69 -19.72
C ILE A 96 41.60 -27.33 -19.18
N PHE A 97 42.68 -26.75 -19.71
CA PHE A 97 43.13 -25.41 -19.31
C PHE A 97 42.15 -24.33 -19.78
N ARG A 98 41.57 -24.51 -20.97
CA ARG A 98 40.50 -23.63 -21.46
C ARG A 98 39.28 -23.71 -20.57
N VAL A 99 38.81 -24.91 -20.20
CA VAL A 99 37.66 -25.07 -19.28
C VAL A 99 37.94 -24.42 -17.92
N PHE A 100 39.12 -24.67 -17.34
CA PHE A 100 39.51 -24.07 -16.07
C PHE A 100 39.50 -22.53 -16.11
N ASN A 101 40.08 -21.95 -17.17
CA ASN A 101 40.10 -20.49 -17.35
C ASN A 101 38.70 -19.92 -17.57
N LEU A 102 37.83 -20.63 -18.30
CA LEU A 102 36.42 -20.22 -18.46
C LEU A 102 35.71 -20.18 -17.10
N VAL A 103 35.86 -21.21 -16.26
CA VAL A 103 35.28 -21.23 -14.92
C VAL A 103 35.82 -20.06 -14.08
N GLN A 104 37.14 -19.79 -14.13
CA GLN A 104 37.74 -18.63 -13.45
C GLN A 104 37.14 -17.31 -13.92
N HIS A 105 37.00 -17.10 -15.24
CA HIS A 105 36.39 -15.89 -15.80
C HIS A 105 34.93 -15.72 -15.42
N ILE A 106 34.19 -16.81 -15.22
CA ILE A 106 32.83 -16.76 -14.67
C ILE A 106 32.89 -16.20 -13.24
N PHE A 107 33.79 -16.68 -12.37
CA PHE A 107 33.97 -16.09 -11.04
C PHE A 107 34.37 -14.61 -11.11
N ASP A 108 35.33 -14.24 -11.96
CA ASP A 108 35.80 -12.86 -12.12
C ASP A 108 34.64 -11.92 -12.50
N ARG A 109 33.74 -12.35 -13.40
CA ARG A 109 32.59 -11.57 -13.85
C ARG A 109 31.64 -11.21 -12.71
N TYR A 110 31.31 -12.18 -11.86
CA TYR A 110 30.36 -11.98 -10.75
C TYR A 110 31.02 -11.27 -9.56
N GLU A 111 32.32 -11.48 -9.33
CA GLU A 111 33.11 -10.67 -8.40
C GLU A 111 33.14 -9.19 -8.81
N ALA A 112 33.45 -8.91 -10.08
CA ALA A 112 33.45 -7.53 -10.59
C ALA A 112 32.06 -6.87 -10.48
N TRP A 113 30.99 -7.65 -10.66
CA TRP A 113 29.63 -7.16 -10.43
C TRP A 113 29.37 -6.80 -8.96
N GLU A 114 29.70 -7.68 -8.02
CA GLU A 114 29.60 -7.41 -6.58
C GLU A 114 30.42 -6.18 -6.18
N GLU A 115 31.65 -6.05 -6.65
CA GLU A 115 32.51 -4.90 -6.39
C GLU A 115 31.91 -3.59 -6.91
N ARG A 116 31.35 -3.60 -8.13
CA ARG A 116 30.66 -2.43 -8.69
C ARG A 116 29.45 -2.03 -7.86
N LEU A 117 28.64 -2.99 -7.40
CA LEU A 117 27.50 -2.70 -6.53
C LEU A 117 27.93 -2.07 -5.20
N TRP A 118 28.97 -2.61 -4.56
CA TRP A 118 29.53 -2.03 -3.34
C TRP A 118 30.11 -0.63 -3.57
N HIS A 119 30.76 -0.41 -4.72
CA HIS A 119 31.26 0.91 -5.09
C HIS A 119 30.12 1.92 -5.21
N ILE A 120 29.06 1.61 -5.96
CA ILE A 120 27.88 2.48 -6.11
C ILE A 120 27.24 2.77 -4.74
N LEU A 121 27.08 1.73 -3.90
CA LEU A 121 26.51 1.87 -2.57
C LEU A 121 27.31 2.87 -1.71
N ARG A 122 28.64 2.82 -1.77
CA ARG A 122 29.52 3.75 -1.04
C ARG A 122 29.56 5.16 -1.65
N HIS A 123 29.17 5.31 -2.92
CA HIS A 123 29.35 6.54 -3.71
C HIS A 123 28.00 7.08 -4.20
N GLY A 124 27.04 7.21 -3.28
CA GLY A 124 25.76 7.88 -3.53
C GLY A 124 24.55 6.95 -3.63
N ALA A 125 24.73 5.63 -3.59
CA ALA A 125 23.65 4.65 -3.47
C ALA A 125 22.54 4.79 -4.53
N SER A 126 22.93 5.06 -5.78
CA SER A 126 21.99 5.23 -6.89
C SER A 126 21.31 3.91 -7.26
N LEU A 127 20.02 3.78 -6.96
CA LEU A 127 19.22 2.59 -7.29
C LEU A 127 19.18 2.29 -8.80
N PRO A 128 19.00 3.28 -9.71
CA PRO A 128 19.06 3.03 -11.15
C PRO A 128 20.40 2.46 -11.62
N GLN A 129 21.52 2.99 -11.11
CA GLN A 129 22.84 2.48 -11.48
C GLN A 129 23.06 1.05 -11.00
N MET A 130 22.56 0.70 -9.80
CA MET A 130 22.65 -0.67 -9.28
C MET A 130 21.87 -1.68 -10.13
N LEU A 131 20.68 -1.29 -10.62
CA LEU A 131 19.92 -2.12 -11.56
C LEU A 131 20.65 -2.26 -12.89
N GLU A 132 21.17 -1.17 -13.45
CA GLU A 132 21.84 -1.19 -14.75
C GLU A 132 23.09 -2.09 -14.74
N VAL A 133 23.95 -2.00 -13.72
CA VAL A 133 25.13 -2.91 -13.64
C VAL A 133 24.77 -4.38 -13.41
N SER A 134 23.54 -4.65 -12.97
CA SER A 134 23.01 -6.00 -12.75
C SER A 134 22.32 -6.57 -13.99
N ARG A 135 22.04 -5.74 -15.00
CA ARG A 135 21.37 -6.12 -16.24
C ARG A 135 22.12 -7.22 -16.98
N ASP A 136 23.44 -7.15 -17.08
CA ASP A 136 24.25 -8.18 -17.75
C ASP A 136 24.32 -9.50 -16.99
N ILE A 137 24.03 -9.48 -15.69
CA ILE A 137 24.08 -10.68 -14.83
C ILE A 137 22.77 -11.44 -14.91
N LEU A 138 21.64 -10.75 -14.73
CA LEU A 138 20.30 -11.34 -14.79
C LEU A 138 19.81 -11.49 -16.24
N SER A 139 20.32 -10.68 -17.18
CA SER A 139 20.02 -10.71 -18.62
C SER A 139 18.51 -10.63 -18.93
N ASN A 140 17.74 -10.05 -18.03
CA ASN A 140 16.30 -9.87 -18.13
C ASN A 140 15.95 -8.48 -17.58
N PRO A 141 14.88 -7.84 -18.07
CA PRO A 141 14.42 -6.54 -17.58
C PRO A 141 14.10 -6.58 -16.09
N MET A 142 14.39 -5.48 -15.41
CA MET A 142 14.16 -5.32 -13.98
C MET A 142 13.44 -4.02 -13.66
N GLN A 143 12.62 -4.05 -12.61
CA GLN A 143 12.07 -2.87 -11.98
C GLN A 143 12.22 -2.97 -10.47
N LEU A 144 12.41 -1.84 -9.81
CA LEU A 144 12.36 -1.68 -8.36
C LEU A 144 11.23 -0.71 -8.03
N ILE A 145 10.31 -1.18 -7.20
CA ILE A 145 9.14 -0.42 -6.74
C ILE A 145 9.32 -0.15 -5.24
N GLY A 146 8.99 1.06 -4.79
CA GLY A 146 9.03 1.45 -3.37
C GLY A 146 7.82 0.96 -2.57
N SER A 147 7.84 1.18 -1.26
CA SER A 147 6.72 0.86 -0.37
C SER A 147 5.46 1.69 -0.66
N ASP A 148 5.61 2.81 -1.36
CA ASP A 148 4.55 3.67 -1.88
C ASP A 148 4.10 3.27 -3.30
N PHE A 149 4.57 2.14 -3.82
CA PHE A 149 4.28 1.63 -5.16
C PHE A 149 4.74 2.53 -6.31
N ARG A 150 5.70 3.44 -6.06
CA ARG A 150 6.37 4.21 -7.11
C ARG A 150 7.58 3.49 -7.68
N TYR A 151 7.91 3.76 -8.94
CA TYR A 151 9.14 3.27 -9.56
C TYR A 151 10.36 3.98 -8.96
N LEU A 152 11.23 3.22 -8.30
CA LEU A 152 12.51 3.73 -7.79
C LEU A 152 13.63 3.59 -8.82
N ALA A 153 13.55 2.55 -9.66
CA ALA A 153 14.50 2.28 -10.73
C ALA A 153 13.92 1.25 -11.72
N VAL A 154 14.30 1.35 -12.99
CA VAL A 154 13.89 0.44 -14.08
C VAL A 154 15.04 0.26 -15.06
N THR A 155 15.19 -0.94 -15.64
CA THR A 155 16.06 -1.18 -16.82
C THR A 155 15.22 -1.36 -18.09
N ASP A 156 15.83 -1.33 -19.27
CA ASP A 156 15.15 -1.71 -20.52
C ASP A 156 13.82 -0.95 -20.76
N GLU A 157 13.81 0.36 -20.50
CA GLU A 157 12.58 1.18 -20.56
C GLU A 157 11.78 1.03 -21.86
N ALA A 158 12.47 0.81 -22.99
CA ALA A 158 11.85 0.58 -24.29
C ALA A 158 10.99 -0.69 -24.33
N TYR A 159 11.41 -1.77 -23.64
CA TYR A 159 10.61 -2.99 -23.48
C TYR A 159 9.36 -2.69 -22.63
N PHE A 160 9.55 -2.02 -21.49
CA PHE A 160 8.43 -1.65 -20.62
C PHE A 160 7.39 -0.77 -21.32
N GLN A 161 7.83 0.18 -22.15
CA GLN A 161 6.92 1.04 -22.93
C GLN A 161 6.19 0.29 -24.05
N LYS A 162 6.88 -0.58 -24.80
CA LYS A 162 6.31 -1.23 -25.99
C LYS A 162 5.47 -2.45 -25.63
N ASP A 163 6.00 -3.33 -24.80
CA ASP A 163 5.45 -4.67 -24.57
C ASP A 163 4.52 -4.69 -23.36
N LEU A 164 4.78 -3.83 -22.36
CA LEU A 164 3.97 -3.73 -21.15
C LEU A 164 3.17 -2.43 -21.07
N GLY A 165 3.33 -1.51 -22.03
CA GLY A 165 2.61 -0.22 -22.07
C GLY A 165 2.85 0.66 -20.85
N ILE A 166 4.01 0.54 -20.18
CA ILE A 166 4.38 1.30 -18.99
C ILE A 166 5.12 2.57 -19.45
N ARG A 167 4.56 3.75 -19.19
CA ARG A 167 5.24 5.04 -19.38
C ARG A 167 5.82 5.47 -18.04
N LEU A 168 7.14 5.65 -17.99
CA LEU A 168 7.87 6.07 -16.79
C LEU A 168 7.65 7.55 -16.44
N ASP A 169 7.03 8.30 -17.35
CA ASP A 169 6.62 9.70 -17.18
C ASP A 169 5.51 9.88 -16.11
N THR A 170 4.88 8.78 -15.67
CA THR A 170 4.03 8.72 -14.49
C THR A 170 4.71 7.87 -13.43
N GLU A 171 4.95 8.44 -12.26
CA GLU A 171 5.70 7.79 -11.17
C GLU A 171 4.90 6.66 -10.49
N THR A 172 3.68 6.37 -10.93
CA THR A 172 2.78 5.37 -10.33
C THR A 172 2.29 4.30 -11.32
N PHE A 173 1.99 3.12 -10.76
CA PHE A 173 1.29 2.04 -11.48
C PHE A 173 -0.07 2.51 -12.01
N ASP A 174 -0.41 2.12 -13.24
CA ASP A 174 -1.78 2.29 -13.75
C ASP A 174 -2.77 1.50 -12.88
N ALA A 175 -3.92 2.09 -12.56
CA ALA A 175 -4.89 1.54 -11.62
C ALA A 175 -5.42 0.17 -12.05
N GLU A 176 -5.60 -0.04 -13.36
CA GLU A 176 -6.01 -1.34 -13.92
C GLU A 176 -4.90 -2.39 -13.79
N LYS A 177 -3.64 -2.01 -13.99
CA LYS A 177 -2.49 -2.90 -13.83
C LYS A 177 -2.23 -3.25 -12.37
N MET A 178 -2.43 -2.28 -11.47
CA MET A 178 -2.38 -2.49 -10.02
C MET A 178 -3.52 -3.41 -9.57
N ALA A 179 -4.75 -3.17 -10.00
CA ALA A 179 -5.88 -4.07 -9.72
C ALA A 179 -5.63 -5.49 -10.25
N THR A 180 -5.01 -5.63 -11.43
CA THR A 180 -4.60 -6.93 -11.98
C THR A 180 -3.55 -7.60 -11.10
N PHE A 181 -2.48 -6.88 -10.72
CA PHE A 181 -1.43 -7.35 -9.82
C PHE A 181 -2.01 -7.86 -8.48
N LEU A 182 -2.91 -7.09 -7.88
CA LEU A 182 -3.61 -7.40 -6.63
C LEU A 182 -4.62 -8.54 -6.74
N SER A 183 -5.25 -8.69 -7.92
CA SER A 183 -6.23 -9.75 -8.16
C SER A 183 -5.59 -11.13 -8.32
N LEU A 184 -4.35 -11.15 -8.79
CA LEU A 184 -3.59 -12.39 -8.99
C LEU A 184 -2.87 -12.81 -7.71
N HIS A 185 -2.48 -11.86 -6.87
CA HIS A 185 -1.76 -12.11 -5.64
C HIS A 185 -2.21 -11.09 -4.61
N ASP A 186 -2.82 -11.55 -3.51
CA ASP A 186 -2.86 -10.76 -2.27
C ASP A 186 -1.44 -10.25 -2.06
N LEU A 187 -1.24 -8.96 -1.77
CA LEU A 187 0.00 -8.18 -1.97
C LEU A 187 1.32 -8.89 -1.60
N SER A 188 1.26 -9.91 -0.74
CA SER A 188 2.36 -10.73 -0.29
C SER A 188 3.52 -9.88 0.22
N THR A 189 3.24 -8.63 0.62
CA THR A 189 4.19 -7.69 1.24
C THR A 189 4.63 -8.14 2.63
N HIS A 190 4.19 -9.33 3.07
CA HIS A 190 4.63 -10.03 4.27
C HIS A 190 5.48 -11.27 3.94
N VAL A 191 5.62 -11.63 2.66
CA VAL A 191 6.40 -12.79 2.22
C VAL A 191 7.86 -12.35 2.03
N HIS A 192 8.75 -13.01 2.77
CA HIS A 192 10.19 -12.76 2.73
C HIS A 192 10.92 -13.61 1.67
N GLU A 193 10.28 -14.68 1.20
CA GLU A 193 10.82 -15.54 0.16
C GLU A 193 10.49 -14.97 -1.24
N PRO A 194 11.37 -15.18 -2.24
CA PRO A 194 11.08 -14.80 -3.62
C PRO A 194 9.84 -15.49 -4.18
N LEU A 195 9.09 -14.71 -4.95
CA LEU A 195 7.81 -15.09 -5.51
C LEU A 195 7.94 -15.23 -7.02
N LEU A 196 7.58 -16.39 -7.55
CA LEU A 196 7.41 -16.57 -8.99
C LEU A 196 5.95 -16.30 -9.34
N LEU A 197 5.70 -15.26 -10.13
CA LEU A 197 4.37 -14.74 -10.45
C LEU A 197 4.17 -14.71 -11.96
N GLU A 198 2.93 -14.89 -12.41
CA GLU A 198 2.56 -14.65 -13.80
C GLU A 198 1.83 -13.29 -13.90
N LEU A 199 2.44 -12.33 -14.59
CA LEU A 199 1.94 -10.98 -14.76
C LEU A 199 1.75 -10.69 -16.25
N GLN A 200 0.51 -10.45 -16.67
CA GLN A 200 0.15 -10.14 -18.06
C GLN A 200 0.66 -11.19 -19.08
N GLY A 201 0.67 -12.47 -18.69
CA GLY A 201 1.14 -13.57 -19.54
C GLY A 201 2.66 -13.73 -19.60
N ALA A 202 3.41 -12.97 -18.79
CA ALA A 202 4.85 -13.13 -18.60
C ALA A 202 5.15 -13.65 -17.20
N ARG A 203 6.08 -14.62 -17.10
CA ARG A 203 6.60 -15.05 -15.80
C ARG A 203 7.53 -13.98 -15.22
N THR A 204 7.46 -13.77 -13.92
CA THR A 204 8.25 -12.78 -13.21
C THR A 204 8.76 -13.34 -11.89
N LEU A 205 9.95 -12.92 -11.49
CA LEU A 205 10.55 -13.22 -10.19
C LEU A 205 10.54 -11.96 -9.34
N SER A 206 9.77 -11.94 -8.26
CA SER A 206 9.64 -10.81 -7.35
C SER A 206 10.30 -11.08 -6.01
N VAL A 207 11.10 -10.13 -5.53
CA VAL A 207 11.80 -10.20 -4.24
C VAL A 207 11.46 -8.96 -3.45
N ASN A 208 10.70 -9.15 -2.37
CA ASN A 208 10.37 -8.08 -1.44
C ASN A 208 11.61 -7.65 -0.64
N VAL A 209 11.76 -6.35 -0.48
CA VAL A 209 12.86 -5.71 0.25
C VAL A 209 12.31 -5.26 1.59
N PHE A 210 12.87 -5.79 2.67
CA PHE A 210 12.49 -5.45 4.04
C PHE A 210 13.66 -4.88 4.82
N ASP A 211 13.38 -3.91 5.69
CA ASP A 211 14.25 -3.58 6.82
C ASP A 211 13.59 -4.04 8.12
N GLN A 212 14.17 -5.07 8.74
CA GLN A 212 13.53 -5.83 9.82
C GLN A 212 12.15 -6.35 9.36
N GLU A 213 11.07 -5.78 9.88
CA GLU A 213 9.68 -6.10 9.54
C GLU A 213 9.03 -5.02 8.64
N GLU A 214 9.73 -3.92 8.34
CA GLU A 214 9.22 -2.84 7.50
C GLU A 214 9.45 -3.15 6.02
N TYR A 215 8.35 -3.22 5.26
CA TYR A 215 8.40 -3.37 3.81
C TYR A 215 8.89 -2.06 3.16
N LEU A 216 9.99 -2.13 2.42
CA LEU A 216 10.61 -1.00 1.73
C LEU A 216 10.30 -0.96 0.23
N GLY A 217 9.89 -2.09 -0.36
CA GLY A 217 9.67 -2.17 -1.80
C GLY A 217 9.81 -3.58 -2.35
N CYS A 218 9.75 -3.71 -3.67
CA CYS A 218 9.88 -4.99 -4.38
C CYS A 218 10.75 -4.84 -5.63
N LEU A 219 11.73 -5.73 -5.77
CA LEU A 219 12.49 -5.93 -6.99
C LEU A 219 11.77 -6.99 -7.84
N THR A 220 11.42 -6.68 -9.08
CA THR A 220 10.83 -7.65 -10.01
C THR A 220 11.71 -7.82 -11.24
N VAL A 221 12.02 -9.07 -11.59
CA VAL A 221 12.73 -9.50 -12.80
C VAL A 221 11.73 -10.15 -13.76
N PHE A 222 11.72 -9.73 -15.03
CA PHE A 222 10.76 -10.22 -16.03
C PHE A 222 11.40 -11.28 -16.94
N GLU A 223 10.72 -12.42 -17.10
CA GLU A 223 11.11 -13.46 -18.06
C GLU A 223 10.81 -12.98 -19.50
N ALA A 224 11.68 -12.13 -20.06
CA ALA A 224 11.45 -11.49 -21.36
C ALA A 224 12.49 -11.87 -22.41
N PHE A 225 13.78 -11.82 -22.06
CA PHE A 225 14.87 -12.08 -23.00
C PHE A 225 15.39 -13.51 -22.89
N ARG A 226 15.28 -14.12 -21.70
CA ARG A 226 15.54 -15.54 -21.49
C ARG A 226 14.66 -16.13 -20.39
N PRO A 227 14.46 -17.46 -20.37
CA PRO A 227 13.81 -18.14 -19.25
C PRO A 227 14.47 -17.85 -17.91
N LEU A 228 13.67 -17.74 -16.84
CA LEU A 228 14.18 -17.65 -15.48
C LEU A 228 14.85 -18.97 -15.09
N ARG A 229 16.05 -18.86 -14.54
CA ARG A 229 16.89 -19.97 -14.05
C ARG A 229 16.81 -20.02 -12.53
N ASP A 230 17.10 -21.18 -11.95
CA ASP A 230 17.10 -21.32 -10.49
C ASP A 230 18.14 -20.40 -9.83
N SER A 231 19.26 -20.13 -10.49
CA SER A 231 20.25 -19.16 -10.02
C SER A 231 19.75 -17.71 -9.97
N ASP A 232 18.75 -17.33 -10.77
CA ASP A 232 18.20 -15.97 -10.76
C ASP A 232 17.55 -15.63 -9.44
N HIS A 233 16.96 -16.62 -8.77
CA HIS A 233 16.44 -16.48 -7.42
C HIS A 233 17.54 -15.99 -6.46
N SER A 234 18.67 -16.70 -6.40
CA SER A 234 19.75 -16.37 -5.47
C SER A 234 20.42 -15.04 -5.82
N LEU A 235 20.56 -14.72 -7.10
CA LEU A 235 21.10 -13.46 -7.59
C LEU A 235 20.18 -12.27 -7.26
N ALA A 236 18.87 -12.43 -7.45
CA ALA A 236 17.88 -11.39 -7.11
C ALA A 236 17.83 -11.14 -5.60
N VAL A 237 17.91 -12.18 -4.76
CA VAL A 237 18.01 -12.03 -3.29
C VAL A 237 19.28 -11.31 -2.88
N PHE A 238 20.42 -11.65 -3.50
CA PHE A 238 21.68 -10.95 -3.25
C PHE A 238 21.58 -9.46 -3.61
N LEU A 239 21.05 -9.13 -4.79
CA LEU A 239 20.84 -7.76 -5.23
C LEU A 239 19.89 -7.00 -4.29
N ALA A 240 18.76 -7.62 -3.90
CA ALA A 240 17.79 -7.03 -2.97
C ALA A 240 18.41 -6.64 -1.61
N LYS A 241 19.35 -7.46 -1.08
CA LYS A 241 20.08 -7.13 0.16
C LYS A 241 20.93 -5.86 0.06
N LEU A 242 21.50 -5.58 -1.12
CA LEU A 242 22.29 -4.37 -1.37
C LEU A 242 21.37 -3.18 -1.68
N LEU A 243 20.29 -3.39 -2.44
CA LEU A 243 19.26 -2.36 -2.67
C LEU A 243 18.64 -1.89 -1.36
N ARG A 244 18.37 -2.79 -0.40
CA ARG A 244 17.94 -2.44 0.96
C ARG A 244 18.85 -1.37 1.59
N GLN A 245 20.16 -1.62 1.57
CA GLN A 245 21.13 -0.70 2.15
C GLN A 245 21.14 0.64 1.41
N ALA A 246 20.97 0.63 0.09
CA ALA A 246 20.88 1.85 -0.70
C ALA A 246 19.60 2.67 -0.39
N ILE A 247 18.45 2.00 -0.24
CA ILE A 247 17.18 2.63 0.15
C ILE A 247 17.32 3.31 1.51
N GLN A 248 17.93 2.64 2.49
CA GLN A 248 18.17 3.19 3.83
C GLN A 248 19.09 4.43 3.83
N GLN A 249 20.02 4.51 2.89
CA GLN A 249 20.92 5.66 2.76
C GLN A 249 20.29 6.85 2.02
N ASN A 250 19.11 6.69 1.43
CA ASN A 250 18.50 7.74 0.61
C ASN A 250 17.57 8.65 1.44
N PRO A 251 17.98 9.89 1.75
CA PRO A 251 17.19 10.81 2.55
C PRO A 251 15.93 11.32 1.84
N VAL A 252 15.79 11.17 0.52
CA VAL A 252 14.54 11.52 -0.20
C VAL A 252 13.43 10.52 0.12
N LEU A 253 13.79 9.22 0.22
CA LEU A 253 12.89 8.15 0.69
C LEU A 253 12.65 8.25 2.20
N ALA A 254 13.64 8.72 2.97
CA ALA A 254 13.55 8.96 4.42
C ALA A 254 13.19 10.41 4.82
N SER A 255 12.64 11.23 3.91
CA SER A 255 12.64 12.70 3.99
C SER A 255 11.88 13.34 5.17
N THR A 256 12.09 14.65 5.38
CA THR A 256 11.31 15.49 6.32
C THR A 256 9.80 15.32 6.15
N ARG A 257 9.31 15.04 4.93
CA ARG A 257 7.88 14.71 4.71
C ARG A 257 7.48 13.39 5.34
N SER A 258 8.35 12.38 5.38
CA SER A 258 8.13 11.14 6.14
C SER A 258 8.04 11.41 7.64
N ALA A 259 8.87 12.31 8.18
CA ALA A 259 8.75 12.74 9.57
C ALA A 259 7.41 13.47 9.84
N VAL A 260 7.00 14.40 8.97
CA VAL A 260 5.71 15.09 9.13
C VAL A 260 4.52 14.11 8.99
N ARG A 261 4.56 13.16 8.05
CA ARG A 261 3.53 12.10 7.91
C ARG A 261 3.41 11.26 9.18
N ARG A 262 4.54 10.78 9.73
CA ARG A 262 4.56 10.02 11.00
C ARG A 262 4.01 10.85 12.15
N ALA A 263 4.37 12.13 12.20
CA ALA A 263 3.88 13.04 13.23
C ALA A 263 2.37 13.28 13.11
N LEU A 264 1.85 13.53 11.90
CA LEU A 264 0.41 13.67 11.64
C LEU A 264 -0.34 12.39 12.01
N ARG A 265 0.22 11.21 11.72
CA ARG A 265 -0.35 9.92 12.13
C ARG A 265 -0.49 9.82 13.65
N SER A 266 0.53 10.24 14.41
CA SER A 266 0.46 10.30 15.87
C SER A 266 -0.57 11.32 16.37
N VAL A 267 -0.64 12.51 15.75
CA VAL A 267 -1.63 13.54 16.11
C VAL A 267 -3.06 13.03 15.90
N ILE A 268 -3.38 12.46 14.73
CA ILE A 268 -4.73 11.95 14.47
C ILE A 268 -5.09 10.77 15.38
N ALA A 269 -4.11 9.97 15.80
CA ALA A 269 -4.31 8.89 16.77
C ALA A 269 -4.49 9.39 18.22
N GLY A 270 -4.33 10.69 18.48
CA GLY A 270 -4.34 11.26 19.83
C GLY A 270 -3.15 10.83 20.68
N GLN A 271 -2.06 10.37 20.04
CA GLN A 271 -0.86 9.89 20.70
C GLN A 271 0.12 11.04 20.95
N PRO A 272 0.95 10.96 22.00
CA PRO A 272 2.00 11.92 22.22
C PRO A 272 3.00 11.87 21.05
N VAL A 273 3.24 13.02 20.43
CA VAL A 273 4.28 13.17 19.40
C VAL A 273 5.64 13.34 20.10
N ASP A 274 6.66 12.62 19.65
CA ASP A 274 8.04 12.75 20.17
C ASP A 274 8.69 14.10 19.79
N PHE A 275 9.88 14.39 20.33
CA PHE A 275 10.55 15.67 20.11
C PHE A 275 10.95 15.92 18.64
N GLU A 276 11.46 14.91 17.95
CA GLU A 276 11.93 15.02 16.55
C GLU A 276 10.75 15.24 15.60
N LEU A 277 9.66 14.49 15.78
CA LEU A 277 8.42 14.63 15.02
C LEU A 277 7.72 15.97 15.30
N ARG A 278 7.75 16.46 16.54
CA ARG A 278 7.25 17.82 16.87
C ARG A 278 8.04 18.90 16.16
N ARG A 279 9.36 18.75 16.08
CA ARG A 279 10.23 19.70 15.37
C ARG A 279 9.88 19.73 13.88
N ALA A 280 9.68 18.57 13.26
CA ALA A 280 9.26 18.47 11.87
C ALA A 280 7.88 19.11 11.63
N LEU A 281 6.88 18.83 12.48
CA LEU A 281 5.57 19.48 12.41
C LEU A 281 5.67 21.00 12.54
N SER A 282 6.45 21.47 13.53
CA SER A 282 6.61 22.91 13.79
C SER A 282 7.24 23.65 12.61
N GLN A 283 8.08 22.98 11.82
CA GLN A 283 8.64 23.57 10.61
C GLN A 283 7.59 23.76 9.52
N GLU A 284 6.59 22.88 9.40
CA GLU A 284 5.54 23.00 8.38
C GLU A 284 4.30 23.78 8.87
N ASN A 285 4.17 23.95 10.19
CA ASN A 285 3.01 24.57 10.80
C ASN A 285 2.84 26.05 10.39
N GLY A 286 1.63 26.45 10.02
CA GLY A 286 1.28 27.85 9.71
C GLY A 286 1.86 28.40 8.40
N LYS A 287 2.57 27.59 7.60
CA LYS A 287 3.03 27.99 6.25
C LYS A 287 1.93 27.96 5.21
N THR A 288 1.00 27.03 5.38
CA THR A 288 -0.04 26.70 4.40
C THR A 288 -1.30 26.32 5.19
N ASP A 289 -2.46 26.67 4.65
CA ASP A 289 -3.73 26.12 5.11
C ASP A 289 -3.90 24.71 4.55
N TRP A 290 -4.59 23.84 5.27
CA TRP A 290 -4.74 22.43 4.96
C TRP A 290 -6.20 22.02 4.94
N VAL A 291 -6.52 21.05 4.11
CA VAL A 291 -7.80 20.33 4.14
C VAL A 291 -7.49 18.86 4.41
N CYS A 292 -8.15 18.27 5.41
CA CYS A 292 -8.05 16.85 5.68
C CYS A 292 -9.13 16.12 4.90
N VAL A 293 -8.73 15.06 4.21
CA VAL A 293 -9.59 14.20 3.41
C VAL A 293 -9.44 12.77 3.90
N ARG A 294 -10.57 12.13 4.19
CA ARG A 294 -10.63 10.68 4.46
C ARG A 294 -11.14 9.98 3.22
N LEU A 295 -10.31 9.13 2.63
CA LEU A 295 -10.62 8.36 1.44
C LEU A 295 -10.99 6.93 1.79
N GLN A 296 -12.06 6.43 1.17
CA GLN A 296 -12.50 5.05 1.28
C GLN A 296 -12.95 4.51 -0.09
N PRO A 297 -12.69 3.23 -0.42
CA PRO A 297 -13.26 2.60 -1.59
C PRO A 297 -14.80 2.59 -1.59
N LYS A 298 -15.41 2.81 -2.75
CA LYS A 298 -16.84 2.54 -3.00
C LYS A 298 -17.12 1.06 -2.78
N LEU A 299 -18.33 0.75 -2.35
CA LEU A 299 -18.77 -0.64 -2.18
C LEU A 299 -18.66 -1.37 -3.53
N GLY A 300 -17.91 -2.47 -3.58
CA GLY A 300 -17.67 -3.25 -4.80
C GLY A 300 -16.51 -2.75 -5.69
N ALA A 301 -15.80 -1.69 -5.31
CA ALA A 301 -14.55 -1.30 -5.97
C ALA A 301 -13.42 -2.29 -5.64
N ALA A 302 -12.44 -2.42 -6.55
CA ALA A 302 -11.27 -3.24 -6.32
C ALA A 302 -10.51 -2.74 -5.06
N PRO A 303 -10.04 -3.64 -4.17
CA PRO A 303 -9.31 -3.24 -2.98
C PRO A 303 -7.92 -2.75 -3.39
N LEU A 304 -7.73 -1.44 -3.45
CA LEU A 304 -6.42 -0.82 -3.69
C LEU A 304 -5.68 -0.59 -2.37
N PRO A 305 -4.36 -0.85 -2.29
CA PRO A 305 -3.56 -0.62 -1.10
C PRO A 305 -3.55 0.85 -0.68
N GLY A 306 -3.61 1.12 0.62
CA GLY A 306 -3.60 2.48 1.14
C GLY A 306 -2.34 3.26 0.76
N ALA A 307 -1.19 2.59 0.68
CA ALA A 307 0.07 3.20 0.23
C ALA A 307 0.02 3.62 -1.26
N TYR A 308 -0.56 2.80 -2.15
CA TYR A 308 -0.76 3.17 -3.56
C TYR A 308 -1.68 4.38 -3.70
N LEU A 309 -2.82 4.35 -3.00
CA LEU A 309 -3.77 5.47 -2.97
C LEU A 309 -3.13 6.76 -2.45
N SER A 310 -2.27 6.64 -1.43
CA SER A 310 -1.52 7.77 -0.88
C SER A 310 -0.56 8.36 -1.91
N ALA A 311 0.23 7.52 -2.60
CA ALA A 311 1.17 7.95 -3.63
C ALA A 311 0.47 8.59 -4.84
N ALA A 312 -0.60 7.96 -5.33
CA ALA A 312 -1.38 8.46 -6.47
C ALA A 312 -2.01 9.84 -6.18
N LEU A 313 -2.40 10.08 -4.93
CA LEU A 313 -2.91 11.38 -4.50
C LEU A 313 -1.79 12.43 -4.43
N GLU A 314 -0.64 12.10 -3.82
CA GLU A 314 0.47 13.03 -3.70
C GLU A 314 1.13 13.42 -5.03
N GLU A 315 1.13 12.52 -6.01
CA GLU A 315 1.62 12.79 -7.37
C GLU A 315 0.76 13.86 -8.06
N ARG A 316 -0.57 13.76 -7.92
CA ARG A 316 -1.51 14.69 -8.56
C ARG A 316 -1.69 16.00 -7.81
N HIS A 317 -1.39 16.01 -6.51
CA HIS A 317 -1.53 17.18 -5.65
C HIS A 317 -0.18 17.52 -5.01
N PRO A 318 0.65 18.33 -5.69
CA PRO A 318 1.93 18.76 -5.16
C PRO A 318 1.80 19.37 -3.76
N GLY A 319 2.57 18.83 -2.81
CA GLY A 319 2.55 19.28 -1.42
C GLY A 319 1.54 18.55 -0.52
N ALA A 320 0.70 17.68 -1.07
CA ALA A 320 -0.13 16.79 -0.27
C ALA A 320 0.72 15.82 0.56
N MET A 321 0.15 15.40 1.69
CA MET A 321 0.69 14.37 2.56
C MET A 321 -0.38 13.31 2.79
N ALA A 322 -0.17 12.09 2.30
CA ALA A 322 -1.13 11.01 2.47
C ALA A 322 -0.48 9.76 3.07
N PHE A 323 -1.27 9.03 3.86
CA PHE A 323 -0.85 7.77 4.45
C PHE A 323 -2.06 6.91 4.83
N GLU A 324 -1.84 5.60 4.93
CA GLU A 324 -2.86 4.66 5.37
C GLU A 324 -3.12 4.79 6.89
N TYR A 325 -4.41 4.83 7.26
CA TYR A 325 -4.87 4.91 8.64
C TYR A 325 -6.23 4.22 8.79
N GLU A 326 -6.36 3.29 9.75
CA GLU A 326 -7.59 2.53 10.04
C GLU A 326 -8.25 1.89 8.80
N ARG A 327 -7.45 1.26 7.92
CA ARG A 327 -7.91 0.66 6.63
C ARG A 327 -8.55 1.66 5.65
N THR A 328 -8.29 2.94 5.85
CA THR A 328 -8.64 4.04 4.95
C THR A 328 -7.39 4.86 4.65
N VAL A 329 -7.49 5.89 3.80
CA VAL A 329 -6.37 6.81 3.58
C VAL A 329 -6.71 8.17 4.17
N ALA A 330 -5.81 8.65 5.02
CA ALA A 330 -5.80 10.03 5.50
C ALA A 330 -4.92 10.85 4.57
N ALA A 331 -5.46 11.93 4.02
CA ALA A 331 -4.75 12.86 3.17
C ALA A 331 -4.89 14.29 3.68
N PHE A 332 -3.79 15.02 3.69
CA PHE A 332 -3.69 16.42 4.04
C PHE A 332 -3.28 17.20 2.80
N LEU A 333 -4.19 17.99 2.26
CA LEU A 333 -4.03 18.72 1.01
C LEU A 333 -3.75 20.20 1.32
N PRO A 334 -2.73 20.83 0.69
CA PRO A 334 -2.59 22.27 0.72
C PRO A 334 -3.86 22.94 0.19
N ALA A 335 -4.47 23.80 0.99
CA ALA A 335 -5.66 24.54 0.61
C ALA A 335 -5.27 25.69 -0.32
N ALA A 336 -5.91 25.78 -1.48
CA ALA A 336 -5.67 26.88 -2.43
C ALA A 336 -6.35 28.17 -1.98
N GLN A 337 -7.68 28.13 -1.76
CA GLN A 337 -8.53 29.24 -1.30
C GLN A 337 -9.76 28.72 -0.51
N ALA A 338 -10.37 27.62 -0.96
CA ALA A 338 -11.50 26.97 -0.28
C ALA A 338 -11.41 25.43 -0.31
N GLU A 339 -12.10 24.78 0.63
CA GLU A 339 -12.18 23.32 0.72
C GLU A 339 -12.73 22.67 -0.57
N ARG A 340 -13.77 23.27 -1.15
CA ARG A 340 -14.43 22.77 -2.37
C ARG A 340 -13.57 22.90 -3.63
N GLU A 341 -12.77 23.94 -3.73
CA GLU A 341 -11.85 24.12 -4.86
C GLU A 341 -10.67 23.14 -4.77
N THR A 342 -10.20 22.89 -3.55
CA THR A 342 -9.12 21.92 -3.29
C THR A 342 -9.59 20.50 -3.63
N THR A 343 -10.81 20.13 -3.27
CA THR A 343 -11.37 18.79 -3.54
C THR A 343 -11.90 18.63 -4.96
N ALA A 344 -12.26 19.69 -5.67
CA ALA A 344 -12.65 19.60 -7.08
C ALA A 344 -11.55 18.96 -7.94
N GLN A 345 -10.29 19.21 -7.58
CA GLN A 345 -9.14 18.61 -8.27
C GLN A 345 -9.00 17.10 -8.02
N LEU A 346 -9.59 16.57 -6.93
CA LEU A 346 -9.59 15.14 -6.61
C LEU A 346 -10.66 14.37 -7.37
N LEU A 347 -11.74 15.00 -7.83
CA LEU A 347 -12.89 14.32 -8.44
C LEU A 347 -12.49 13.34 -9.55
N PRO A 348 -11.60 13.70 -10.51
CA PRO A 348 -11.18 12.77 -11.56
C PRO A 348 -10.43 11.53 -11.03
N LEU A 349 -9.68 11.69 -9.94
CA LEU A 349 -8.98 10.58 -9.27
C LEU A 349 -10.00 9.69 -8.54
N LEU A 350 -10.94 10.28 -7.80
CA LEU A 350 -11.97 9.56 -7.05
C LEU A 350 -12.83 8.70 -7.96
N ASP A 351 -13.28 9.25 -9.10
CA ASP A 351 -14.10 8.51 -10.05
C ASP A 351 -13.32 7.38 -10.72
N ARG A 352 -12.07 7.65 -11.13
CA ARG A 352 -11.20 6.64 -11.77
C ARG A 352 -10.89 5.47 -10.84
N LEU A 353 -10.61 5.75 -9.57
CA LEU A 353 -10.21 4.74 -8.59
C LEU A 353 -11.41 4.16 -7.81
N GLY A 354 -12.64 4.60 -8.10
CA GLY A 354 -13.83 4.17 -7.38
C GLY A 354 -13.79 4.51 -5.90
N LEU A 355 -13.31 5.69 -5.54
CA LEU A 355 -13.20 6.18 -4.16
C LEU A 355 -14.32 7.15 -3.82
N ILE A 356 -14.62 7.26 -2.54
CA ILE A 356 -15.42 8.32 -1.93
C ILE A 356 -14.60 9.00 -0.85
N CYS A 357 -14.92 10.25 -0.52
CA CYS A 357 -14.24 10.93 0.56
C CYS A 357 -15.11 11.84 1.41
N GLY A 358 -14.73 11.94 2.68
CA GLY A 358 -15.18 12.99 3.57
C GLY A 358 -14.11 14.07 3.72
N VAL A 359 -14.54 15.32 3.89
CA VAL A 359 -13.68 16.50 3.81
C VAL A 359 -13.90 17.36 5.06
N SER A 360 -12.80 17.74 5.71
CA SER A 360 -12.80 18.68 6.83
C SER A 360 -12.96 20.13 6.37
N GLY A 361 -13.19 21.04 7.32
CA GLY A 361 -12.92 22.45 7.10
C GLY A 361 -11.42 22.71 6.88
N ALA A 362 -11.09 23.86 6.31
CA ALA A 362 -9.71 24.32 6.20
C ALA A 362 -9.12 24.67 7.58
N PHE A 363 -7.83 24.38 7.79
CA PHE A 363 -7.12 24.65 9.05
C PHE A 363 -5.63 24.91 8.80
N SER A 364 -4.99 25.79 9.58
CA SER A 364 -3.58 26.19 9.38
C SER A 364 -2.61 25.49 10.35
N ASN A 365 -3.15 24.98 11.46
CA ASN A 365 -2.38 24.40 12.55
C ASN A 365 -2.41 22.86 12.48
N LEU A 366 -1.30 22.23 12.11
CA LEU A 366 -1.18 20.78 11.98
C LEU A 366 -1.43 20.01 13.29
N TYR A 367 -1.36 20.67 14.45
CA TYR A 367 -1.78 20.06 15.72
C TYR A 367 -3.31 19.88 15.82
N GLU A 368 -4.09 20.56 15.00
CA GLU A 368 -5.55 20.39 14.86
C GLU A 368 -5.91 19.26 13.89
N ALA A 369 -4.91 18.54 13.33
CA ALA A 369 -5.14 17.43 12.41
C ALA A 369 -6.08 16.36 12.96
N ASN A 370 -6.08 16.12 14.29
CA ASN A 370 -7.04 15.21 14.93
C ASN A 370 -8.49 15.69 14.77
N GLN A 371 -8.74 16.98 14.98
CA GLN A 371 -10.07 17.58 14.79
C GLN A 371 -10.47 17.54 13.32
N ALA A 372 -9.54 17.86 12.41
CA ALA A 372 -9.79 17.79 10.97
C ALA A 372 -10.11 16.35 10.51
N TRP A 373 -9.38 15.35 11.02
CA TRP A 373 -9.66 13.94 10.78
C TRP A 373 -11.04 13.52 11.29
N PHE A 374 -11.44 13.98 12.48
CA PHE A 374 -12.78 13.77 13.00
C PHE A 374 -13.85 14.38 12.10
N GLN A 375 -13.64 15.60 11.60
CA GLN A 375 -14.57 16.27 10.69
C GLN A 375 -14.72 15.49 9.37
N ALA A 376 -13.61 15.13 8.72
CA ALA A 376 -13.60 14.36 7.50
C ALA A 376 -14.29 12.99 7.68
N SER A 377 -13.99 12.30 8.79
CA SER A 377 -14.63 11.03 9.15
C SER A 377 -16.13 11.16 9.36
N SER A 378 -16.55 12.20 10.09
CA SER A 378 -17.96 12.48 10.36
C SER A 378 -18.72 12.82 9.08
N ALA A 379 -18.10 13.59 8.18
CA ALA A 379 -18.69 13.95 6.90
C ALA A 379 -18.94 12.70 6.04
N LEU A 380 -17.94 11.81 5.92
CA LEU A 380 -18.07 10.57 5.18
C LEU A 380 -19.16 9.66 5.75
N GLN A 381 -19.17 9.46 7.07
CA GLN A 381 -20.14 8.59 7.73
C GLN A 381 -21.57 9.12 7.61
N ASN A 382 -21.80 10.40 7.92
CA ASN A 382 -23.14 11.00 7.81
C ASN A 382 -23.60 11.14 6.35
N GLY A 383 -22.65 11.40 5.44
CA GLY A 383 -22.87 11.47 4.01
C GLY A 383 -23.37 10.15 3.43
N LEU A 384 -22.69 9.05 3.72
CA LEU A 384 -23.12 7.71 3.29
C LEU A 384 -24.51 7.33 3.79
N LEU A 385 -24.91 7.79 4.99
CA LEU A 385 -26.22 7.52 5.57
C LEU A 385 -27.35 8.34 4.94
N GLN A 386 -27.05 9.53 4.39
CA GLN A 386 -28.06 10.48 3.92
C GLN A 386 -28.11 10.62 2.39
N ASP A 387 -26.96 10.52 1.75
CA ASP A 387 -26.75 10.74 0.32
C ASP A 387 -25.71 9.77 -0.23
N GLY A 388 -26.07 8.48 -0.32
CA GLY A 388 -25.20 7.43 -0.85
C GLY A 388 -24.82 7.56 -2.32
N ARG A 389 -25.27 8.62 -3.02
CA ARG A 389 -24.95 8.89 -4.43
C ARG A 389 -23.82 9.90 -4.61
N SER A 390 -23.54 10.72 -3.60
CA SER A 390 -22.45 11.69 -3.64
C SER A 390 -21.09 11.01 -3.47
N THR A 391 -20.08 11.55 -4.14
CA THR A 391 -18.69 11.03 -4.06
C THR A 391 -17.84 11.80 -3.05
N VAL A 392 -18.21 13.03 -2.75
CA VAL A 392 -17.50 13.92 -1.82
C VAL A 392 -18.48 14.47 -0.79
N PHE A 393 -18.13 14.37 0.48
CA PHE A 393 -18.96 14.79 1.61
C PHE A 393 -18.24 15.86 2.44
N TYR A 394 -18.79 17.08 2.51
CA TYR A 394 -18.19 18.17 3.27
C TYR A 394 -18.75 18.25 4.68
N PHE A 395 -17.89 18.44 5.68
CA PHE A 395 -18.33 18.46 7.08
C PHE A 395 -19.41 19.50 7.37
N GLN A 396 -19.35 20.69 6.75
CA GLN A 396 -20.35 21.75 6.96
C GLN A 396 -21.76 21.33 6.53
N ASP A 397 -21.88 20.52 5.49
CA ASP A 397 -23.17 20.01 5.01
C ASP A 397 -23.78 18.98 5.97
N TYR A 398 -22.94 18.35 6.82
CA TYR A 398 -23.34 17.30 7.78
C TYR A 398 -23.12 17.67 9.26
N LEU A 399 -22.84 18.94 9.57
CA LEU A 399 -22.57 19.41 10.94
C LEU A 399 -23.76 19.17 11.87
N LEU A 400 -24.97 19.54 11.46
CA LEU A 400 -26.17 19.34 12.27
C LEU A 400 -26.45 17.85 12.56
N PRO A 401 -26.46 16.94 11.56
CA PRO A 401 -26.50 15.50 11.80
C PRO A 401 -25.46 15.01 12.80
N GLN A 402 -24.21 15.47 12.68
CA GLN A 402 -23.13 15.09 13.60
C GLN A 402 -23.40 15.55 15.03
N LEU A 403 -23.84 16.81 15.22
CA LEU A 403 -24.18 17.34 16.53
C LEU A 403 -25.36 16.61 17.17
N LEU A 404 -26.39 16.27 16.39
CA LEU A 404 -27.55 15.53 16.88
C LEU A 404 -27.18 14.10 17.31
N SER A 405 -26.29 13.44 16.57
CA SER A 405 -25.75 12.13 16.95
C SER A 405 -24.99 12.21 18.28
N GLY A 406 -24.12 13.21 18.42
CA GLY A 406 -23.37 13.46 19.66
C GLY A 406 -24.26 13.82 20.85
N ALA A 407 -25.32 14.60 20.64
CA ALA A 407 -26.27 15.01 21.69
C ALA A 407 -26.98 13.82 22.35
N LEU A 408 -27.15 12.71 21.63
CA LEU A 408 -27.75 11.49 22.17
C LEU A 408 -26.75 10.55 22.82
N ALA A 409 -25.43 10.83 22.76
CA ALA A 409 -24.37 9.98 23.32
C ALA A 409 -24.53 8.49 22.96
N GLY A 410 -24.93 8.20 21.72
CA GLY A 410 -25.16 6.84 21.20
C GLY A 410 -26.42 6.13 21.71
N ARG A 411 -27.27 6.79 22.52
CA ARG A 411 -28.52 6.21 23.03
C ARG A 411 -29.70 6.48 22.09
N PRO A 412 -30.72 5.61 22.07
CA PRO A 412 -31.98 5.92 21.38
C PRO A 412 -32.61 7.22 21.89
N SER A 413 -33.18 8.01 20.98
CA SER A 413 -33.84 9.29 21.29
C SER A 413 -34.89 9.19 22.40
N TRP A 414 -35.61 8.06 22.49
CA TRP A 414 -36.66 7.84 23.48
C TRP A 414 -36.18 7.80 24.94
N VAL A 415 -34.90 7.54 25.19
CA VAL A 415 -34.31 7.58 26.53
C VAL A 415 -34.36 9.00 27.12
N TYR A 416 -34.31 10.01 26.25
CA TYR A 416 -34.26 11.42 26.66
C TYR A 416 -35.62 12.11 26.63
N TYR A 417 -36.71 11.39 26.32
CA TYR A 417 -38.03 12.00 26.24
C TYR A 417 -38.51 12.41 27.63
N PRO A 418 -38.84 13.71 27.85
CA PRO A 418 -39.55 14.11 29.06
C PRO A 418 -40.93 13.48 29.07
N ASP A 419 -41.52 13.30 30.26
CA ASP A 419 -42.82 12.63 30.39
C ASP A 419 -43.94 13.33 29.61
N GLY A 420 -43.86 14.65 29.48
CA GLY A 420 -44.78 15.42 28.63
C GLY A 420 -44.71 15.05 27.15
N LEU A 421 -43.51 14.81 26.62
CA LEU A 421 -43.32 14.37 25.23
C LEU A 421 -43.82 12.92 25.02
N LYS A 422 -43.65 12.04 26.01
CA LYS A 422 -44.20 10.68 25.98
C LYS A 422 -45.74 10.69 25.93
N LYS A 423 -46.38 11.52 26.75
CA LYS A 423 -47.85 11.71 26.76
C LYS A 423 -48.36 12.23 25.41
N LEU A 424 -47.65 13.19 24.83
CA LEU A 424 -48.00 13.77 23.54
C LEU A 424 -47.88 12.74 22.41
N LYS A 425 -46.88 11.84 22.45
CA LYS A 425 -46.78 10.73 21.50
C LYS A 425 -47.89 9.68 21.67
N ALA A 426 -48.21 9.29 22.90
CA ALA A 426 -49.31 8.35 23.17
C ALA A 426 -50.69 8.90 22.74
N HIS A 427 -50.88 10.22 22.85
CA HIS A 427 -52.06 10.88 22.30
C HIS A 427 -52.13 10.73 20.78
N ASP A 428 -51.04 10.99 20.07
CA ASP A 428 -51.01 10.91 18.61
C ASP A 428 -51.23 9.48 18.09
N GLU A 429 -50.93 8.44 18.88
CA GLU A 429 -51.27 7.04 18.54
C GLU A 429 -52.78 6.74 18.62
N SER A 430 -53.54 7.51 19.39
CA SER A 430 -54.97 7.28 19.68
C SER A 430 -55.90 8.36 19.10
N SER A 431 -55.34 9.37 18.44
CA SER A 431 -56.07 10.53 17.92
C SER A 431 -55.85 10.73 16.42
N GLN A 432 -56.85 11.28 15.73
CA GLN A 432 -56.74 11.66 14.32
C GLN A 432 -55.95 12.97 14.12
N VAL A 433 -55.68 13.72 15.20
CA VAL A 433 -54.95 14.99 15.16
C VAL A 433 -53.55 14.78 15.71
N SER A 434 -52.52 15.00 14.89
CA SER A 434 -51.13 14.95 15.35
C SER A 434 -50.70 16.26 16.00
N TYR A 435 -50.61 16.23 17.32
CA TYR A 435 -50.01 17.30 18.11
C TYR A 435 -48.50 17.32 17.99
N LEU A 436 -47.87 16.17 17.73
CA LEU A 436 -46.43 16.08 17.48
C LEU A 436 -46.04 16.80 16.18
N GLU A 437 -46.83 16.61 15.12
CA GLU A 437 -46.64 17.34 13.86
C GLU A 437 -46.87 18.83 14.04
N THR A 438 -47.92 19.21 14.75
CA THR A 438 -48.22 20.62 15.06
C THR A 438 -47.04 21.28 15.81
N LEU A 439 -46.50 20.60 16.83
CA LEU A 439 -45.34 21.06 17.59
C LEU A 439 -44.09 21.15 16.71
N ARG A 440 -43.81 20.14 15.87
CA ARG A 440 -42.65 20.15 14.96
C ARG A 440 -42.70 21.33 13.99
N VAL A 441 -43.84 21.54 13.32
CA VAL A 441 -44.01 22.65 12.37
C VAL A 441 -43.95 24.01 13.08
N TYR A 442 -44.42 24.09 14.33
CA TYR A 442 -44.27 25.28 15.14
C TYR A 442 -42.81 25.62 15.46
N LEU A 443 -42.01 24.62 15.85
CA LEU A 443 -40.57 24.78 16.10
C LEU A 443 -39.80 25.13 14.81
N ASP A 444 -40.10 24.47 13.69
CA ASP A 444 -39.42 24.73 12.41
C ASP A 444 -39.76 26.10 11.82
N ASN A 445 -40.90 26.69 12.19
CA ASN A 445 -41.29 28.06 11.85
C ASN A 445 -40.81 29.10 12.88
N ASN A 446 -39.80 28.80 13.68
CA ASN A 446 -39.24 29.69 14.71
C ASN A 446 -40.31 30.22 15.68
N LEU A 447 -41.22 29.35 16.13
CA LEU A 447 -42.30 29.68 17.08
C LEU A 447 -43.31 30.72 16.53
N SER A 448 -43.35 30.93 15.21
CA SER A 448 -44.30 31.87 14.60
C SER A 448 -45.66 31.21 14.40
N VAL A 449 -46.66 31.64 15.17
CA VAL A 449 -48.07 31.22 15.02
C VAL A 449 -48.59 31.46 13.59
N THR A 450 -48.30 32.60 12.97
CA THR A 450 -48.80 32.95 11.63
C THR A 450 -48.27 32.00 10.55
N LYS A 451 -46.94 31.84 10.50
CA LYS A 451 -46.28 30.90 9.58
C LYS A 451 -46.70 29.45 9.81
N THR A 452 -46.84 29.03 11.06
CA THR A 452 -47.25 27.67 11.42
C THR A 452 -48.70 27.39 11.01
N ALA A 453 -49.61 28.33 11.22
CA ALA A 453 -51.01 28.20 10.83
C ALA A 453 -51.15 28.07 9.31
N ALA A 454 -50.39 28.87 8.56
CA ALA A 454 -50.31 28.77 7.10
C ALA A 454 -49.73 27.42 6.64
N ALA A 455 -48.62 26.97 7.25
CA ALA A 455 -47.97 25.71 6.90
C ALA A 455 -48.83 24.46 7.17
N LEU A 456 -49.70 24.51 8.19
CA LEU A 456 -50.62 23.43 8.54
C LEU A 456 -52.03 23.59 7.92
N TYR A 457 -52.26 24.65 7.13
CA TYR A 457 -53.58 25.00 6.59
C TYR A 457 -54.68 25.13 7.67
N LEU A 458 -54.33 25.69 8.84
CA LEU A 458 -55.22 25.88 9.97
C LEU A 458 -55.58 27.36 10.15
N HIS A 459 -56.78 27.62 10.69
CA HIS A 459 -57.10 28.95 11.18
C HIS A 459 -56.27 29.28 12.43
N ARG A 460 -55.92 30.56 12.62
CA ARG A 460 -55.08 31.03 13.74
C ARG A 460 -55.62 30.62 15.10
N SER A 461 -56.93 30.72 15.33
CA SER A 461 -57.55 30.33 16.61
C SER A 461 -57.37 28.84 16.90
N THR A 462 -57.62 27.98 15.91
CA THR A 462 -57.44 26.54 16.03
C THR A 462 -56.00 26.15 16.35
N LEU A 463 -55.01 26.84 15.77
CA LEU A 463 -53.61 26.61 16.12
C LEU A 463 -53.31 27.00 17.57
N LEU A 464 -53.82 28.13 18.04
CA LEU A 464 -53.63 28.57 19.44
C LEU A 464 -54.24 27.57 20.42
N ASP A 465 -55.42 27.03 20.12
CA ASP A 465 -56.06 25.99 20.92
C ASP A 465 -55.21 24.71 20.97
N ARG A 466 -54.70 24.27 19.81
CA ARG A 466 -53.78 23.12 19.75
C ARG A 466 -52.51 23.36 20.55
N LEU A 467 -51.88 24.54 20.42
CA LEU A 467 -50.68 24.89 21.17
C LEU A 467 -50.93 24.96 22.68
N ALA A 468 -52.11 25.41 23.12
CA ALA A 468 -52.49 25.40 24.53
C ALA A 468 -52.59 23.96 25.06
N HIS A 469 -53.23 23.05 24.33
CA HIS A 469 -53.30 21.63 24.69
C HIS A 469 -51.90 20.97 24.69
N ILE A 470 -51.08 21.26 23.69
CA ILE A 470 -49.68 20.79 23.63
C ILE A 470 -48.90 21.25 24.86
N THR A 471 -49.00 22.53 25.21
CA THR A 471 -48.30 23.11 26.37
C THR A 471 -48.76 22.44 27.69
N GLN A 472 -50.06 22.20 27.82
CA GLN A 472 -50.62 21.49 28.98
C GLN A 472 -50.10 20.05 29.10
N MET A 473 -50.02 19.31 27.99
CA MET A 473 -49.51 17.94 27.97
C MET A 473 -48.00 17.87 28.23
N LEU A 474 -47.24 18.82 27.67
CA LEU A 474 -45.79 18.92 27.86
C LEU A 474 -45.41 19.29 29.31
N GLY A 475 -46.29 20.00 30.02
CA GLY A 475 -46.09 20.40 31.42
C GLY A 475 -45.06 21.52 31.60
N CYS A 476 -44.61 22.15 30.51
CA CYS A 476 -43.68 23.28 30.51
C CYS A 476 -44.07 24.26 29.39
N ASP A 477 -43.82 25.56 29.62
CA ASP A 477 -44.20 26.62 28.70
C ASP A 477 -43.33 26.63 27.44
N LEU A 478 -43.97 26.65 26.26
CA LEU A 478 -43.32 26.80 24.95
C LEU A 478 -42.73 28.21 24.71
N LYS A 479 -42.73 29.08 25.72
CA LYS A 479 -41.94 30.32 25.76
C LYS A 479 -40.56 30.14 26.37
N ASN A 480 -40.28 29.02 27.03
CA ASN A 480 -38.96 28.73 27.58
C ASN A 480 -38.01 28.34 26.43
N PRO A 481 -36.97 29.15 26.13
CA PRO A 481 -36.09 28.92 24.99
C PRO A 481 -35.28 27.61 25.11
N ASP A 482 -34.82 27.26 26.32
CA ASP A 482 -34.05 26.04 26.55
C ASP A 482 -34.93 24.78 26.41
N PHE A 483 -36.19 24.87 26.84
CA PHE A 483 -37.16 23.79 26.67
C PHE A 483 -37.51 23.58 25.19
N CYS A 484 -37.78 24.66 24.46
CA CYS A 484 -38.02 24.59 23.01
C CYS A 484 -36.82 24.06 22.24
N LEU A 485 -35.60 24.48 22.60
CA LEU A 485 -34.37 23.95 22.02
C LEU A 485 -34.21 22.46 22.31
N THR A 486 -34.47 22.03 23.55
CA THR A 486 -34.41 20.62 23.96
C THR A 486 -35.41 19.77 23.15
N LEU A 487 -36.66 20.21 23.03
CA LEU A 487 -37.65 19.54 22.20
C LEU A 487 -37.23 19.51 20.72
N GLY A 488 -36.70 20.61 20.21
CA GLY A 488 -36.19 20.70 18.84
C GLY A 488 -35.06 19.70 18.56
N ILE A 489 -34.10 19.59 19.48
CA ILE A 489 -33.00 18.61 19.41
C ILE A 489 -33.57 17.18 19.41
N LEU A 490 -34.45 16.85 20.36
CA LEU A 490 -35.02 15.49 20.47
C LEU A 490 -35.79 15.07 19.22
N LEU A 491 -36.65 15.95 18.71
CA LEU A 491 -37.46 15.65 17.52
C LEU A 491 -36.60 15.54 16.26
N ARG A 492 -35.58 16.40 16.10
CA ARG A 492 -34.64 16.31 14.96
C ARG A 492 -33.73 15.09 15.07
N ALA A 493 -33.26 14.75 16.26
CA ALA A 493 -32.42 13.58 16.48
C ALA A 493 -33.19 12.27 16.24
N GLU A 494 -34.47 12.20 16.63
CA GLU A 494 -35.35 11.08 16.27
C GLU A 494 -35.49 10.91 14.75
N LEU A 495 -35.70 12.01 14.01
CA LEU A 495 -35.78 11.97 12.55
C LEU A 495 -34.47 11.47 11.93
N GLN A 496 -33.32 11.87 12.47
CA GLN A 496 -32.03 11.37 12.02
C GLN A 496 -31.87 9.88 12.31
N GLN A 497 -32.21 9.40 13.51
CA GLN A 497 -32.16 7.97 13.83
C GLN A 497 -33.04 7.13 12.90
N LYS A 498 -34.26 7.61 12.58
CA LYS A 498 -35.16 6.94 11.64
C LYS A 498 -34.55 6.80 10.24
N ARG A 499 -33.86 7.85 9.75
CA ARG A 499 -33.15 7.82 8.45
C ARG A 499 -32.01 6.81 8.44
N VAL A 500 -31.30 6.63 9.56
CA VAL A 500 -30.22 5.64 9.69
C VAL A 500 -30.76 4.21 9.72
N THR A 501 -31.89 3.97 10.39
CA THR A 501 -32.51 2.63 10.47
C THR A 501 -33.31 2.22 9.22
N GLN A 502 -33.67 3.16 8.35
CA GLN A 502 -34.38 2.94 7.08
C GLN A 502 -33.72 3.77 5.97
N PRO A 503 -32.57 3.33 5.43
CA PRO A 503 -31.97 4.00 4.29
C PRO A 503 -32.96 3.98 3.11
N LYS A 504 -33.15 5.12 2.44
CA LYS A 504 -33.96 5.18 1.22
C LYS A 504 -33.36 4.21 0.17
N PRO A 505 -34.20 3.43 -0.54
CA PRO A 505 -33.73 2.53 -1.59
C PRO A 505 -33.08 3.27 -2.76
#